data_AF-A0A3N5VIL6-F1
#
_entry.id   AF-A0A3N5VIL6-F1
#
_cell.length_a   1.000
_cell.length_b   1.000
_cell.length_c   1.000
_cell.angle_alpha   90.00
_cell.angle_beta   90.00
_cell.angle_gamma   90.00
#
_symmetry.space_group_name_H-M   'P 1'
#
loop_
_entity.id
_entity.type
_entity.pdbx_description
1 polymer ?
#
loop_
_entity_poly.entity_id
_entity_poly.type
_entity_poly.pdbx_seq_one_letter_code
_entity_poly.pdbx_strand_id
1 'polypeptide(L)'
;MRNESRIGIWGVLLAILLCAGLCGTEATAQTPTLKGASQFADDHSYNQTMLKFAEAVQKYYGKPVNFVLHRNRELGLEKDYFSYMSQGLSVDYAVVAPSHMATFSKMA
;
A
#
# COMPACT_ATOMS: atom_id res chain seq x y z
N MET A 1 -25.27 37.89 43.52
CA MET A 1 -23.92 37.32 43.31
C MET A 1 -23.93 35.78 43.13
N ARG A 2 -24.88 35.20 42.39
CA ARG A 2 -25.03 33.72 42.26
C ARG A 2 -24.93 33.18 40.82
N ASN A 3 -24.69 34.05 39.83
CA ASN A 3 -24.75 33.68 38.41
C ASN A 3 -23.37 33.47 37.76
N GLU A 4 -22.30 33.96 38.38
CA GLU A 4 -20.94 33.90 37.80
C GLU A 4 -20.28 32.51 37.94
N SER A 5 -20.67 31.74 38.97
CA SER A 5 -20.15 30.37 39.14
C SER A 5 -20.71 29.39 38.12
N ARG A 6 -21.94 29.61 37.62
CA ARG A 6 -22.56 28.73 36.61
C ARG A 6 -21.90 28.91 35.25
N ILE A 7 -21.54 30.13 34.87
CA ILE A 7 -20.87 30.42 33.59
C ILE A 7 -19.46 29.81 33.56
N GLY A 8 -18.72 29.85 34.69
CA GLY A 8 -17.40 29.21 34.81
C GLY A 8 -17.45 27.68 34.72
N ILE A 9 -18.42 27.04 35.36
CA ILE A 9 -18.56 25.57 35.34
C ILE A 9 -18.90 25.06 33.93
N TRP A 10 -19.80 25.75 33.21
CA TRP A 10 -20.16 25.39 31.85
C TRP A 10 -19.04 25.68 30.85
N GLY A 11 -18.27 26.76 31.05
CA GLY A 11 -17.08 27.05 30.24
C GLY A 11 -15.97 26.01 30.41
N VAL A 12 -15.74 25.54 31.64
CA VAL A 12 -14.77 24.47 31.93
C VAL A 12 -15.23 23.12 31.35
N LEU A 13 -16.52 22.79 31.45
CA LEU A 13 -17.08 21.58 30.82
C LEU A 13 -16.97 21.62 29.30
N LEU A 14 -17.20 22.77 28.67
CA LEU A 14 -17.06 22.94 27.22
C LEU A 14 -15.59 22.83 26.78
N ALA A 15 -14.65 23.37 27.57
CA ALA A 15 -13.22 23.27 27.32
C ALA A 15 -12.70 21.82 27.46
N ILE A 16 -13.21 21.06 28.44
CA ILE A 16 -12.86 19.63 28.60
C ILE A 16 -13.44 18.81 27.44
N LEU A 17 -14.66 19.09 26.99
CA LEU A 17 -15.26 18.46 25.81
C LEU A 17 -14.50 18.77 24.52
N LEU A 18 -14.02 20.00 24.34
CA LEU A 18 -13.17 20.36 23.20
C LEU A 18 -11.81 19.64 23.25
N CYS A 19 -11.14 19.62 24.41
CA CYS A 19 -9.84 18.96 24.57
C CYS A 19 -9.93 17.43 24.41
N ALA A 20 -11.05 16.81 24.80
CA ALA A 20 -11.29 15.39 24.58
C ALA A 20 -11.47 15.04 23.09
N GLY A 21 -11.97 15.97 22.25
CA GLY A 21 -12.10 15.78 20.81
C GLY A 21 -10.78 15.93 20.02
N LEU A 22 -9.76 16.56 20.61
CA LEU A 22 -8.45 16.81 19.99
C LEU A 22 -7.41 15.73 20.33
N CYS A 23 -7.64 14.93 21.38
CA CYS A 23 -6.77 13.83 21.77
C CYS A 23 -7.24 12.51 21.15
N GLY A 24 -6.68 12.14 20.00
CA GLY A 24 -6.71 10.76 19.52
C GLY A 24 -7.69 10.48 18.39
N THR A 25 -7.44 11.05 17.22
CA THR A 25 -7.63 10.27 16.00
C THR A 25 -6.25 9.74 15.63
N GLU A 26 -5.92 8.53 16.08
CA GLU A 26 -4.84 7.79 15.44
C GLU A 26 -5.26 7.64 13.98
N ALA A 27 -4.53 8.28 13.07
CA ALA A 27 -4.75 8.09 11.65
C ALA A 27 -4.57 6.59 11.38
N THR A 28 -5.68 5.88 11.18
CA THR A 28 -5.66 4.50 10.72
C THR A 28 -5.00 4.50 9.34
N ALA A 29 -3.71 4.15 9.32
CA ALA A 29 -2.98 4.01 8.08
C ALA A 29 -3.65 2.91 7.27
N GLN A 30 -4.14 3.25 6.06
CA GLN A 30 -4.68 2.25 5.15
C GLN A 30 -3.61 1.18 4.89
N THR A 31 -4.01 -0.08 5.04
CA THR A 31 -3.12 -1.21 4.73
C THR A 31 -2.77 -1.16 3.25
N PRO A 32 -1.49 -0.96 2.87
CA PRO A 32 -1.10 -0.89 1.48
C PRO A 32 -1.36 -2.22 0.80
N THR A 33 -1.83 -2.19 -0.45
CA THR A 33 -1.99 -3.37 -1.30
C THR A 33 -0.98 -3.32 -2.42
N LEU A 34 -0.07 -4.29 -2.46
CA LEU A 34 0.93 -4.45 -3.50
C LEU A 34 0.41 -5.41 -4.58
N LYS A 35 0.38 -4.94 -5.82
CA LYS A 35 -0.09 -5.68 -6.99
C LYS A 35 1.07 -6.24 -7.79
N GLY A 36 1.15 -7.57 -7.85
CA GLY A 36 2.12 -8.31 -8.63
C GLY A 36 1.56 -8.77 -9.95
N ALA A 37 2.41 -8.89 -10.97
CA ALA A 37 2.03 -9.49 -12.25
C ALA A 37 3.00 -10.61 -12.68
N SER A 38 2.44 -11.73 -13.15
CA SER A 38 3.16 -12.86 -13.73
C SER A 38 2.47 -13.33 -15.01
N GLN A 39 3.27 -13.56 -16.05
CA GLN A 39 2.78 -14.18 -17.30
C GLN A 39 2.59 -15.70 -17.17
N PHE A 40 3.05 -16.29 -16.07
CA PHE A 40 3.05 -17.72 -15.85
C PHE A 40 2.01 -18.15 -14.79
N ALA A 41 1.76 -19.45 -14.74
CA ALA A 41 0.91 -20.09 -13.74
C ALA A 41 1.65 -20.34 -12.42
N ASP A 42 0.95 -20.94 -11.45
CA ASP A 42 1.46 -21.14 -10.08
C ASP A 42 2.64 -22.10 -9.97
N ASP A 43 2.80 -23.01 -10.92
CA ASP A 43 3.87 -24.00 -10.98
C ASP A 43 5.21 -23.41 -11.48
N HIS A 44 5.18 -22.25 -12.15
CA HIS A 44 6.39 -21.63 -12.65
C HIS A 44 7.21 -20.97 -11.54
N SER A 45 8.53 -21.08 -11.64
CA SER A 45 9.48 -20.56 -10.64
C SER A 45 9.28 -19.08 -10.34
N TYR A 46 8.94 -18.26 -11.35
CA TYR A 46 8.70 -16.82 -11.14
C TYR A 46 7.53 -16.56 -10.20
N ASN A 47 6.42 -17.28 -10.38
CA ASN A 47 5.25 -17.11 -9.53
C ASN A 47 5.54 -17.61 -8.10
N GLN A 48 6.23 -18.75 -7.98
CA GLN A 48 6.68 -19.26 -6.68
C GLN A 48 7.60 -18.28 -5.95
N THR A 49 8.54 -17.64 -6.66
CA THR A 49 9.39 -16.59 -6.11
C THR A 49 8.57 -15.39 -5.63
N MET A 50 7.56 -14.95 -6.39
CA MET A 50 6.69 -13.84 -6.00
C MET A 50 5.83 -14.16 -4.77
N LEU A 51 5.36 -15.40 -4.64
CA LEU A 51 4.66 -15.86 -3.43
C LEU A 51 5.60 -15.88 -2.22
N LYS A 52 6.83 -16.38 -2.38
CA LYS A 52 7.85 -16.35 -1.32
C LYS A 52 8.26 -14.93 -0.94
N PHE A 53 8.31 -14.01 -1.89
CA PHE A 53 8.48 -12.59 -1.59
C PHE A 53 7.35 -12.05 -0.72
N ALA A 54 6.09 -12.32 -1.08
CA ALA A 54 4.94 -11.91 -0.28
C ALA A 54 4.96 -12.49 1.14
N GLU A 55 5.30 -13.78 1.29
CA GLU A 55 5.48 -14.43 2.61
C GLU A 55 6.58 -13.75 3.43
N ALA A 56 7.74 -13.48 2.82
CA ALA A 56 8.87 -12.84 3.49
C ALA A 56 8.54 -11.40 3.94
N VAL A 57 7.91 -10.60 3.08
CA VAL A 57 7.52 -9.24 3.43
C VAL A 57 6.52 -9.26 4.60
N GLN A 58 5.49 -10.11 4.54
CA GLN A 58 4.53 -10.22 5.65
C GLN A 58 5.21 -10.64 6.97
N LYS A 59 6.20 -11.54 6.91
CA LYS A 59 6.95 -11.98 8.09
C LYS A 59 7.83 -10.90 8.71
N TYR A 60 8.51 -10.10 7.88
CA TYR A 60 9.58 -9.22 8.36
C TYR A 60 9.20 -7.73 8.41
N TYR A 61 8.16 -7.29 7.71
CA TYR A 61 7.81 -5.87 7.63
C TYR A 61 7.21 -5.31 8.94
N GLY A 62 6.58 -6.16 9.76
CA GLY A 62 6.03 -5.78 11.07
C GLY A 62 4.79 -4.87 11.02
N LYS A 63 4.27 -4.58 9.82
CA LYS A 63 3.02 -3.84 9.59
C LYS A 63 2.13 -4.62 8.62
N PRO A 64 0.80 -4.44 8.68
CA PRO A 64 -0.09 -5.09 7.72
C PRO A 64 0.22 -4.61 6.30
N VAL A 65 0.29 -5.54 5.36
CA VAL A 65 0.44 -5.32 3.93
C VAL A 65 -0.35 -6.40 3.20
N ASN A 66 -1.10 -6.00 2.19
CA ASN A 66 -1.89 -6.91 1.36
C ASN A 66 -1.14 -7.17 0.04
N PHE A 67 -1.26 -8.38 -0.48
CA PHE A 67 -0.65 -8.78 -1.74
C PHE A 67 -1.73 -9.32 -2.69
N VAL A 68 -1.75 -8.80 -3.92
CA VAL A 68 -2.59 -9.30 -5.00
C VAL A 68 -1.68 -9.72 -6.13
N LEU A 69 -1.80 -10.97 -6.60
CA LEU A 69 -0.97 -11.49 -7.69
C LEU A 69 -1.81 -11.83 -8.90
N HIS A 70 -1.65 -11.04 -9.97
CA HIS A 70 -2.25 -11.27 -11.27
C HIS A 70 -1.40 -12.27 -12.05
N ARG A 71 -2.02 -13.33 -12.58
CA ARG A 71 -1.34 -14.50 -13.15
C ARG A 71 -1.74 -14.71 -14.60
N ASN A 72 -1.09 -15.66 -15.28
CA ASN A 72 -1.52 -16.13 -16.60
C ASN A 72 -1.74 -14.99 -17.62
N ARG A 73 -0.89 -13.95 -17.57
CA ARG A 73 -0.95 -12.80 -18.48
C ARG A 73 -2.20 -11.93 -18.35
N GLU A 74 -2.86 -11.96 -17.19
CA GLU A 74 -4.04 -11.12 -16.89
C GLU A 74 -3.76 -9.62 -17.12
N LEU A 75 -2.53 -9.17 -16.88
CA LEU A 75 -2.08 -7.80 -17.11
C LEU A 75 -1.13 -7.66 -18.32
N GLY A 76 -1.09 -8.64 -19.23
CA GLY A 76 -0.23 -8.62 -20.42
C GLY A 76 1.06 -9.41 -20.29
N LEU A 77 2.16 -8.87 -20.82
CA LEU A 77 3.50 -9.47 -20.81
C LEU A 77 4.48 -8.64 -19.98
N GLU A 78 5.68 -9.17 -19.74
CA GLU A 78 6.76 -8.48 -19.01
C GLU A 78 7.05 -7.05 -19.48
N LYS A 79 6.96 -6.79 -20.79
CA LYS A 79 7.07 -5.44 -21.35
C LYS A 79 6.00 -4.49 -20.80
N ASP A 80 4.76 -4.95 -20.73
CA ASP A 80 3.62 -4.16 -20.26
C ASP A 80 3.74 -3.95 -18.75
N TYR A 81 4.14 -4.98 -18.00
CA TYR A 81 4.39 -4.89 -16.56
C TYR A 81 5.42 -3.80 -16.24
N PHE A 82 6.53 -3.76 -16.99
CA PHE A 82 7.55 -2.73 -16.80
C PHE A 82 7.01 -1.33 -17.12
N SER A 83 6.21 -1.19 -18.19
CA SER A 83 5.58 0.09 -18.52
C SER A 83 4.62 0.56 -17.42
N TYR A 84 3.82 -0.34 -16.87
CA TYR A 84 2.90 -0.08 -15.76
C TYR A 84 3.65 0.32 -14.48
N MET A 85 4.69 -0.44 -14.09
CA MET A 85 5.54 -0.11 -12.96
C MET A 85 6.22 1.25 -13.12
N SER A 86 6.75 1.56 -14.30
CA SER A 86 7.44 2.84 -14.55
C SER A 86 6.53 4.07 -14.42
N GLN A 87 5.23 3.88 -14.59
CA GLN A 87 4.21 4.93 -14.47
C GLN A 87 3.55 4.93 -13.08
N GLY A 88 3.84 3.96 -12.22
CA GLY A 88 3.14 3.77 -10.94
C GLY A 88 1.67 3.36 -11.11
N LEU A 89 1.37 2.62 -12.17
CA LEU A 89 0.02 2.16 -12.50
C LEU A 89 -0.05 0.63 -12.38
N SER A 90 -1.16 0.10 -11.87
CA SER A 90 -1.62 -1.31 -11.95
C SER A 90 -0.70 -2.44 -11.46
N VAL A 91 0.63 -2.30 -11.49
CA VAL A 91 1.64 -3.28 -11.09
C VAL A 91 2.69 -2.55 -10.26
N ASP A 92 2.94 -3.04 -9.05
CA ASP A 92 3.94 -2.52 -8.13
C ASP A 92 5.22 -3.37 -8.15
N TYR A 93 5.10 -4.65 -8.52
CA TYR A 93 6.25 -5.57 -8.60
C TYR A 93 6.02 -6.68 -9.64
N ALA A 94 7.10 -7.08 -10.32
CA ALA A 94 7.10 -8.21 -11.25
C ALA A 94 8.53 -8.75 -11.41
N VAL A 95 8.65 -9.99 -11.89
CA VAL A 95 9.92 -10.50 -12.44
C VAL A 95 9.96 -10.15 -13.92
N VAL A 96 10.99 -9.43 -14.35
CA VAL A 96 11.11 -8.92 -15.72
C VAL A 96 12.51 -9.17 -16.23
N ALA A 97 12.64 -9.72 -17.44
CA ALA A 97 13.93 -9.90 -18.09
C ALA A 97 14.55 -8.54 -18.49
N PRO A 98 15.85 -8.31 -18.30
CA PRO A 98 16.51 -7.06 -18.69
C PRO A 98 16.35 -6.68 -20.17
N SER A 99 16.27 -7.68 -21.06
CA SER A 99 16.02 -7.48 -22.50
C SER A 99 14.67 -6.81 -22.77
N HIS A 100 13.65 -7.08 -21.96
CA HIS A 100 12.34 -6.44 -22.07
C HIS A 100 12.33 -5.00 -21.53
N MET A 101 13.27 -4.66 -20.63
CA MET A 101 13.46 -3.29 -20.15
C MET A 101 14.26 -2.43 -21.14
N ALA A 102 15.15 -3.04 -21.93
CA ALA A 102 16.05 -2.33 -22.83
C ALA A 102 15.30 -1.47 -23.87
N THR A 103 14.09 -1.85 -24.27
CA THR A 103 13.24 -1.04 -25.17
C THR A 103 12.78 0.28 -24.54
N PHE A 104 12.82 0.40 -23.21
CA PHE A 104 12.44 1.59 -22.45
C PHE A 104 13.65 2.43 -22.01
N SER A 105 14.86 1.89 -22.13
CA SER A 105 16.04 2.74 -22.13
C SER A 105 15.95 3.60 -23.37
N LYS A 106 15.89 4.92 -23.21
CA LYS A 106 16.28 5.81 -24.32
C LYS A 106 17.61 5.29 -24.85
N MET A 107 17.74 5.14 -26.16
CA MET A 107 19.09 5.26 -26.74
C MET A 107 19.54 6.66 -26.33
N ALA A 108 20.38 6.73 -25.30
CA ALA A 108 20.94 7.96 -24.79
C ALA A 108 21.85 8.59 -25.84
#